data_AF-A0A3S5IUZ5-F1
#
_entry.id   AF-A0A3S5IUZ5-F1
#
_cell.length_a   1.000
_cell.length_b   1.000
_cell.length_c   1.000
_cell.angle_alpha   90.00
_cell.angle_beta   90.00
_cell.angle_gamma   90.00
#
_symmetry.space_group_name_H-M   'P 1'
#
loop_
_entity.id
_entity.type
_entity.pdbx_description
1 polymer ?
#
loop_
_entity_poly.entity_id
_entity_poly.type
_entity_poly.pdbx_seq_one_letter_code
_entity_poly.pdbx_strand_id
1 'polypeptide(L)' 'MIANKDIFMAIFDISSEKLDNLDLETSLDEDFGWDSMCKVMLISEVSETLDKVVEADDLEPLETVEELDTFISSL' A
#
# COMPACT_ATOMS: atom_id res chain seq x y z
N MET A 1 -13.13 4.01 0.46
CA MET A 1 -13.11 2.53 0.51
C MET A 1 -11.88 2.11 -0.24
N ILE A 2 -11.02 1.31 0.37
CA ILE A 2 -9.75 0.88 -0.23
C ILE A 2 -10.05 0.02 -1.46
N ALA A 3 -9.58 0.46 -2.63
CA ALA A 3 -9.82 -0.22 -3.89
C ALA A 3 -8.88 -1.42 -4.08
N ASN A 4 -7.61 -1.27 -3.67
CA ASN A 4 -6.53 -2.21 -3.96
C ASN A 4 -6.26 -3.17 -2.80
N LYS A 5 -7.31 -3.73 -2.20
CA LYS A 5 -7.21 -4.53 -0.96
C LYS A 5 -6.25 -5.71 -1.06
N ASP A 6 -6.22 -6.40 -2.19
CA ASP A 6 -5.37 -7.58 -2.36
C ASP A 6 -3.89 -7.22 -2.17
N ILE A 7 -3.47 -6.06 -2.69
CA ILE A 7 -2.09 -5.55 -2.56
C ILE A 7 -1.81 -5.15 -1.10
N PHE A 8 -2.74 -4.46 -0.42
CA PHE A 8 -2.61 -4.14 1.01
C PHE A 8 -2.49 -5.39 1.88
N MET A 9 -3.28 -6.42 1.59
CA MET A 9 -3.23 -7.70 2.31
C MET A 9 -1.90 -8.40 2.10
N ALA A 10 -1.34 -8.36 0.89
CA ALA A 10 -0.04 -8.96 0.59
C ALA A 10 1.13 -8.25 1.31
N ILE A 11 1.11 -6.92 1.37
CA ILE A 11 2.22 -6.13 1.94
C ILE A 11 2.17 -6.10 3.46
N PHE A 12 0.98 -5.97 4.05
CA PHE A 12 0.83 -5.78 5.49
C PHE A 12 0.40 -7.03 6.26
N ASP A 13 0.15 -8.15 5.57
CA ASP A 13 -0.35 -9.40 6.16
C ASP A 13 -1.59 -9.18 7.05
N ILE A 14 -2.53 -8.39 6.53
CA ILE A 14 -3.79 -8.03 7.21
C ILE A 14 -4.99 -8.69 6.53
N SER A 15 -6.07 -8.89 7.29
CA SER A 15 -7.31 -9.45 6.74
C SER A 15 -8.15 -8.40 6.03
N SER A 16 -8.94 -8.83 5.04
CA SER A 16 -9.89 -7.98 4.32
C SER A 16 -10.92 -7.31 5.24
N GLU A 17 -11.38 -8.00 6.29
CA GLU A 17 -12.33 -7.44 7.27
C GLU A 17 -11.75 -6.25 8.04
N LYS A 18 -10.44 -6.26 8.32
CA LYS A 18 -9.76 -5.12 8.95
C LYS A 18 -9.68 -3.95 7.98
N LEU A 19 -9.33 -4.20 6.73
CA LEU A 19 -9.28 -3.20 5.67
C LEU A 19 -10.65 -2.55 5.40
N ASP A 20 -11.73 -3.30 5.50
CA ASP A 20 -13.09 -2.78 5.32
C ASP A 20 -13.49 -1.71 6.34
N ASN A 21 -12.87 -1.76 7.52
CA ASN A 21 -13.15 -0.85 8.64
C ASN A 21 -12.02 0.14 8.90
N LEU A 22 -11.01 0.18 8.03
CA LEU A 22 -9.84 1.04 8.19
C LEU A 22 -10.17 2.47 7.78
N ASP A 23 -9.65 3.44 8.53
CA ASP A 23 -9.76 4.85 8.16
C ASP A 23 -8.75 5.16 7.03
N LEU A 24 -9.16 5.97 6.07
CA LEU A 24 -8.28 6.37 4.96
C LEU A 24 -7.17 7.32 5.44
N GLU A 25 -7.42 8.06 6.52
CA GLU A 25 -6.46 8.94 7.18
C GLU A 25 -5.49 8.19 8.11
N THR A 26 -5.58 6.85 8.22
CA THR A 26 -4.66 6.06 9.04
C THR A 26 -3.23 6.20 8.54
N SER A 27 -2.29 6.38 9.47
CA SER A 27 -0.87 6.57 9.16
C SER A 27 -0.24 5.25 8.73
N LEU A 28 0.46 5.26 7.60
CA LEU A 28 1.23 4.10 7.13
C LEU A 28 2.41 3.79 8.06
N ASP A 29 3.13 4.82 8.51
CA ASP A 29 4.28 4.64 9.39
C ASP A 29 3.85 4.19 10.80
N GLU A 30 2.93 4.92 11.44
CA GLU A 30 2.55 4.64 12.84
C GLU A 30 1.73 3.35 13.01
N ASP A 31 0.79 3.06 12.10
CA ASP A 31 -0.14 1.93 12.26
C ASP A 31 0.29 0.67 11.49
N PHE A 32 1.03 0.83 10.38
CA PHE A 32 1.44 -0.29 9.52
C PHE A 32 2.94 -0.55 9.48
N GLY A 33 3.77 0.33 10.06
CA GLY A 33 5.22 0.18 10.03
C GLY A 33 5.79 0.33 8.63
N TRP A 34 5.32 1.35 7.89
CA TRP A 34 5.75 1.65 6.53
C TRP A 34 7.25 1.97 6.44
N ASP A 35 8.01 0.91 6.19
CA ASP A 35 9.47 0.95 6.13
C ASP A 35 9.99 0.54 4.74
N SER A 36 11.32 0.45 4.62
CA SER A 36 11.97 0.02 3.39
C SER A 36 11.59 -1.41 2.97
N MET A 37 11.20 -2.28 3.90
CA MET A 37 10.74 -3.63 3.56
C MET A 37 9.37 -3.57 2.90
N CYS A 38 8.44 -2.78 3.46
CA CYS A 38 7.11 -2.57 2.88
C CYS A 38 7.20 -2.00 1.46
N LYS A 39 8.12 -1.05 1.22
CA LYS A 39 8.36 -0.50 -0.12
C LYS A 39 8.84 -1.56 -1.12
N VAL A 40 9.78 -2.42 -0.72
CA VAL A 40 10.26 -3.52 -1.57
C VAL A 40 9.14 -4.51 -1.86
N MET A 41 8.31 -4.85 -0.87
CA MET A 41 7.15 -5.72 -1.06
C MET A 41 6.13 -5.11 -2.01
N LEU A 42 5.81 -3.81 -1.87
CA LEU A 42 4.91 -3.11 -2.78
C LEU A 42 5.43 -3.13 -4.22
N ILE A 43 6.71 -2.84 -4.43
CA ILE A 43 7.33 -2.85 -5.77
C ILE A 43 7.21 -4.25 -6.38
N SER A 44 7.51 -5.30 -5.60
CA SER A 44 7.37 -6.69 -6.07
C SER A 44 5.93 -7.02 -6.42
N GLU A 45 4.98 -6.72 -5.53
CA GLU A 45 3.57 -7.04 -5.70
C GLU A 45 2.95 -6.30 -6.89
N VAL A 46 3.25 -5.00 -7.05
CA VAL A 46 2.78 -4.20 -8.19
C VAL A 46 3.38 -4.71 -9.51
N SER A 47 4.66 -5.07 -9.52
CA SER A 47 5.28 -5.65 -10.72
C SER A 47 4.65 -6.98 -11.11
N GLU A 48 4.27 -7.81 -10.14
CA GLU A 48 3.69 -9.13 -10.39
C GLU A 48 2.20 -9.05 -10.76
N THR A 49 1.44 -8.17 -10.12
CA THR A 49 -0.03 -8.10 -10.28
C THR A 49 -0.47 -7.13 -11.37
N LEU A 50 0.23 -6.00 -11.53
CA LEU A 50 -0.16 -4.92 -12.43
C LEU A 50 0.73 -4.81 -13.69
N ASP A 51 1.86 -5.55 -13.75
CA ASP A 51 2.87 -5.44 -14.81
C ASP A 51 3.39 -4.00 -14.97
N LYS A 52 3.63 -3.34 -13.82
CA LYS A 52 4.11 -1.96 -13.71
C LYS A 52 5.42 -1.90 -12.96
N VAL A 53 6.26 -0.92 -13.33
CA VAL A 53 7.51 -0.64 -12.63
C VAL A 53 7.31 0.60 -11.78
N VAL A 54 7.61 0.49 -10.49
CA VAL A 54 7.58 1.57 -9.50
C VAL A 54 8.96 1.72 -8.89
N GLU A 55 9.45 2.95 -8.79
CA GLU A 55 10.74 3.25 -8.15
C GLU A 55 10.53 3.53 -6.65
N ALA A 56 11.54 3.26 -5.83
CA ALA A 56 11.44 3.49 -4.38
C ALA A 56 11.21 4.97 -4.02
N ASP A 57 11.71 5.89 -4.85
CA ASP A 57 11.56 7.34 -4.68
C ASP A 57 10.09 7.78 -4.85
N ASP A 58 9.30 7.06 -5.67
CA ASP A 58 7.86 7.34 -5.86
C ASP A 58 7.04 7.03 -4.61
N LEU A 59 7.62 6.26 -3.68
CA LEU A 59 6.98 5.77 -2.45
C LEU A 59 7.37 6.59 -1.20
N GLU A 60 8.29 7.55 -1.34
CA GLU A 60 8.67 8.45 -0.24
C GLU A 60 7.57 9.40 0.24
N PRO A 61 6.70 9.98 -0.61
CA PRO A 61 5.72 10.96 -0.15
C PRO A 61 4.46 10.35 0.48
N LEU A 62 4.36 9.02 0.59
CA LEU A 62 3.16 8.34 1.07
C LEU A 62 3.16 8.29 2.60
N GLU A 63 2.19 8.96 3.23
CA GLU A 63 2.02 9.03 4.68
C GLU A 63 0.76 8.30 5.16
N THR A 64 -0.28 8.21 4.32
CA THR A 64 -1.61 7.69 4.68
C THR A 64 -2.08 6.55 3.79
N VAL A 65 -3.03 5.76 4.32
CA VAL A 65 -3.70 4.69 3.58
C VAL A 65 -4.37 5.22 2.30
N GLU A 66 -4.99 6.41 2.35
CA GLU A 66 -5.59 7.04 1.17
C GLU A 66 -4.57 7.31 0.07
N GLU A 67 -3.41 7.86 0.43
CA GLU A 67 -2.35 8.19 -0.52
C GLU A 67 -1.81 6.94 -1.19
N LEU A 68 -1.59 5.87 -0.43
CA LEU A 68 -1.13 4.59 -0.99
C LEU A 68 -2.18 3.95 -1.90
N ASP A 69 -3.46 3.92 -1.49
CA ASP A 69 -4.54 3.38 -2.34
C ASP A 69 -4.69 4.19 -3.63
N THR A 70 -4.60 5.52 -3.52
CA THR A 70 -4.66 6.45 -4.66
C THR A 70 -3.46 6.27 -5.59
N PHE A 71 -2.26 6.13 -5.02
CA PHE A 71 -1.04 5.87 -5.77
C PHE A 71 -1.20 4.61 -6.61
N ILE A 72 -1.57 3.48 -5.99
CA ILE A 72 -1.75 2.20 -6.70
C ILE A 72 -2.81 2.32 -7.80
N SER A 73 -3.94 2.98 -7.52
CA SER A 73 -4.98 3.19 -8.52
C SER A 73 -4.59 4.10 -9.69
N SER A 74 -3.49 4.86 -9.56
CA SER A 74 -2.96 5.73 -10.60
C SER A 74 -1.95 5.06 -11.54
N LEU A 75 -1.47 3.86 -11.19
CA LEU A 75 -0.48 3.08 -11.95
C LEU A 75 -1.07 2.46 -13.22
#